data_AF-A0A350XIS6-F1
#
_entry.id   AF-A0A350XIS6-F1
#
_cell.length_a   1.000
_cell.length_b   1.000
_cell.length_c   1.000
_cell.angle_alpha   90.00
_cell.angle_beta   90.00
_cell.angle_gamma   90.00
#
_symmetry.space_group_name_H-M   'P 1'
#
loop_
_entity.id
_entity.type
_entity.pdbx_description
1 polymer ?
#
loop_
_entity_poly.entity_id
_entity_poly.type
_entity_poly.pdbx_seq_one_letter_code
_entity_poly.pdbx_strand_id
1 'polypeptide(L)'
;MTERFTLAANVLLSRRLQNLLRIDENVEIDMNYITCAEYQLFIDEKLKAGEHRQPDHWTSYRFPPGDAKKPITGVRASDAEEFCEWLTQQHSALGFKYRLPTLNEVEEYPVTEKQVGCWCFDGEQRIIAGIETGQKQTWQQKLAEVLVLYLNHDLNRDLYRDLYRDLYRVLNRDLYRDLYRDLYRDLNRVLDRDLYRVLDRDLNRDRDRDLYRD
;
A
#
# COMPACT_ATOMS: atom_id res chain seq x y z
N MET A 1 29.09 1.32 11.14
CA MET A 1 29.19 -0.05 10.59
C MET A 1 30.51 -0.64 11.04
N THR A 2 30.55 -1.88 11.53
CA THR A 2 31.82 -2.50 11.91
C THR A 2 32.52 -3.00 10.65
N GLU A 3 33.73 -2.53 10.36
CA GLU A 3 34.56 -2.99 9.22
C GLU A 3 34.67 -4.52 9.15
N ARG A 4 34.64 -5.21 10.30
CA ARG A 4 34.61 -6.67 10.37
C ARG A 4 33.41 -7.30 9.66
N PHE A 5 32.24 -6.66 9.71
CA PHE A 5 31.03 -7.17 9.05
C PHE A 5 31.15 -7.03 7.53
N THR A 6 31.56 -5.87 7.03
CA THR A 6 31.71 -5.65 5.58
C THR A 6 32.75 -6.58 4.99
N LEU A 7 33.89 -6.76 5.67
CA LEU A 7 34.90 -7.74 5.29
C LEU A 7 34.34 -9.17 5.27
N ALA A 8 33.62 -9.59 6.32
CA ALA A 8 33.04 -10.93 6.37
C ALA A 8 32.00 -11.16 5.27
N ALA A 9 31.11 -10.20 5.02
CA ALA A 9 30.10 -10.28 3.97
C ALA A 9 30.73 -10.29 2.57
N ASN A 10 31.76 -9.47 2.31
CA ASN A 10 32.49 -9.48 1.04
C ASN A 10 33.20 -10.83 0.80
N VAL A 11 33.78 -11.43 1.84
CA VAL A 11 34.40 -12.75 1.75
C VAL A 11 33.36 -13.84 1.47
N LEU A 12 32.18 -13.77 2.10
CA LEU A 12 31.07 -14.69 1.83
C LEU A 12 30.61 -14.58 0.37
N LEU A 13 30.36 -13.35 -0.09
CA LEU A 13 29.93 -13.07 -1.46
C LEU A 13 30.98 -13.57 -2.46
N SER A 14 32.25 -13.24 -2.26
CA SER A 14 33.35 -13.65 -3.15
C SER A 14 33.49 -15.17 -3.22
N ARG A 15 33.36 -15.87 -2.09
CA ARG A 15 33.39 -17.34 -2.06
C ARG A 15 32.21 -17.95 -2.79
N ARG A 16 31.02 -17.34 -2.70
CA ARG A 16 29.85 -17.80 -3.45
C ARG A 16 30.05 -17.64 -4.94
N LEU A 17 30.52 -16.47 -5.39
CA LEU A 17 30.78 -16.20 -6.81
C LEU A 17 31.86 -17.11 -7.42
N GLN A 18 32.75 -17.67 -6.59
CA GLN A 18 33.74 -18.67 -7.02
C GLN A 18 33.21 -20.11 -7.07
N ASN A 19 32.07 -20.38 -6.42
CA ASN A 19 31.48 -21.72 -6.33
C ASN A 19 30.15 -21.82 -7.10
N LEU A 20 30.01 -21.05 -8.18
CA LEU A 20 28.85 -21.14 -9.05
C LEU A 20 28.86 -22.47 -9.82
N LEU A 21 27.67 -23.00 -10.09
CA LEU A 21 27.51 -24.20 -10.89
C LEU A 21 27.67 -23.81 -12.36
N ARG A 22 28.70 -24.33 -13.01
CA ARG A 22 28.89 -24.16 -14.46
C ARG A 22 27.88 -25.02 -15.22
N ILE A 23 26.93 -24.38 -15.88
CA ILE A 23 25.93 -25.04 -16.75
C ILE A 23 26.50 -25.21 -18.16
N ASP A 24 27.17 -24.17 -18.67
CA ASP A 24 27.69 -24.13 -20.04
C ASP A 24 29.10 -23.50 -20.08
N GLU A 25 29.74 -23.48 -21.25
CA GLU A 25 31.04 -22.87 -21.45
C GLU A 25 31.08 -21.39 -21.02
N ASN A 26 29.93 -20.70 -21.14
CA ASN A 26 29.77 -19.27 -20.88
C ASN A 26 28.74 -18.93 -19.79
N VAL A 27 28.11 -19.92 -19.16
CA VAL A 27 27.00 -19.70 -18.21
C VAL A 27 27.24 -20.44 -16.91
N GLU A 28 27.15 -19.69 -15.82
CA GLU A 28 27.20 -20.20 -14.45
C GLU A 28 25.95 -19.74 -13.68
N ILE A 29 25.41 -20.60 -12.82
CA ILE A 29 24.25 -20.30 -11.99
C ILE A 29 24.56 -20.50 -10.50
N ASP A 30 23.93 -19.70 -9.65
CA ASP A 30 23.93 -19.97 -8.21
C ASP A 30 22.76 -20.90 -7.88
N MET A 31 23.06 -21.98 -7.16
CA MET A 31 22.06 -22.94 -6.67
C MET A 31 21.50 -22.55 -5.29
N ASN A 32 21.92 -21.42 -4.73
CA ASN A 32 21.47 -20.91 -3.44
C ASN A 32 20.94 -19.47 -3.57
N TYR A 33 20.03 -19.10 -2.67
CA TYR A 33 19.57 -17.73 -2.58
C TYR A 33 20.62 -16.80 -1.94
N ILE A 34 20.60 -15.55 -2.41
CA ILE A 34 21.40 -14.47 -1.85
C ILE A 34 20.96 -14.21 -0.41
N THR A 35 21.90 -14.08 0.52
CA THR A 35 21.59 -13.88 1.93
C THR A 35 21.38 -12.40 2.25
N CYS A 36 20.66 -12.13 3.33
CA CYS A 36 20.47 -10.77 3.85
C CYS A 36 21.81 -10.05 4.10
N ALA A 37 22.86 -10.76 4.54
CA ALA A 37 24.16 -10.16 4.81
C ALA A 37 24.88 -9.68 3.53
N GLU A 38 24.73 -10.38 2.42
CA GLU A 38 25.35 -10.00 1.16
C GLU A 38 24.57 -8.87 0.49
N TYR A 39 23.24 -8.95 0.51
CA TYR A 39 22.40 -7.86 -0.01
C TYR A 39 22.58 -6.56 0.78
N GLN A 40 22.91 -6.66 2.08
CA GLN A 40 23.24 -5.49 2.90
C GLN A 40 24.40 -4.67 2.34
N LEU A 41 25.40 -5.29 1.70
CA LEU A 41 26.53 -4.56 1.11
C LEU A 41 26.08 -3.60 0.01
N PHE A 42 25.15 -4.07 -0.83
CA PHE A 42 24.54 -3.27 -1.88
C PHE A 42 23.70 -2.13 -1.30
N ILE A 43 22.86 -2.42 -0.29
CA ILE A 43 22.07 -1.38 0.40
C ILE A 43 23.00 -0.32 1.00
N ASP A 44 24.07 -0.74 1.66
CA ASP A 44 25.02 0.15 2.32
C ASP A 44 25.73 1.09 1.33
N GLU A 45 26.02 0.62 0.11
CA GLU A 45 26.60 1.43 -0.95
C GLU A 45 25.58 2.38 -1.57
N LYS A 46 24.37 1.90 -1.87
CA LYS A 46 23.29 2.72 -2.41
C LYS A 46 22.82 3.79 -1.42
N LEU A 47 22.84 3.49 -0.13
CA LEU A 47 22.52 4.44 0.92
C LEU A 47 23.55 5.57 1.02
N LYS A 48 24.83 5.31 0.69
CA LYS A 48 25.84 6.39 0.55
C LYS A 48 25.55 7.31 -0.64
N ALA A 49 24.95 6.78 -1.70
CA ALA A 49 24.48 7.56 -2.85
C ALA A 49 23.11 8.25 -2.58
N GLY A 50 22.50 8.04 -1.42
CA GLY A 50 21.19 8.57 -1.06
C GLY A 50 20.00 7.79 -1.61
N GLU A 51 20.24 6.62 -2.20
CA GLU A 51 19.19 5.74 -2.72
C GLU A 51 18.77 4.71 -1.67
N HIS A 52 17.45 4.56 -1.46
CA HIS A 52 16.89 3.60 -0.52
C HIS A 52 16.40 2.35 -1.26
N ARG A 53 17.13 1.24 -1.13
CA ARG A 53 16.85 -0.04 -1.81
C ARG A 53 16.57 -1.18 -0.84
N GLN A 54 16.14 -0.87 0.38
CA GLN A 54 15.79 -1.90 1.35
C GLN A 54 14.47 -2.60 0.96
N PRO A 55 14.31 -3.89 1.28
CA PRO A 55 13.03 -4.57 1.17
C PRO A 55 11.93 -3.86 1.97
N ASP A 56 10.71 -3.86 1.46
CA ASP A 56 9.58 -3.11 2.05
C ASP A 56 9.22 -3.57 3.47
N HIS A 57 9.55 -4.82 3.83
CA HIS A 57 9.26 -5.40 5.15
C HIS A 57 10.33 -5.07 6.22
N TRP A 58 11.44 -4.41 5.84
CA TRP A 58 12.48 -4.02 6.80
C TRP A 58 12.09 -2.71 7.50
N THR A 59 12.05 -2.75 8.84
CA THR A 59 11.78 -1.57 9.67
C THR A 59 12.96 -0.63 9.80
N SER A 60 14.15 -1.07 9.37
CA SER A 60 15.39 -0.31 9.43
C SER A 60 16.22 -0.52 8.16
N TYR A 61 17.27 0.27 7.97
CA TYR A 61 18.23 0.09 6.87
C TYR A 61 19.07 -1.19 6.98
N ARG A 62 18.75 -2.08 7.94
CA ARG A 62 19.48 -3.29 8.23
C ARG A 62 18.56 -4.48 8.43
N PHE A 63 19.04 -5.66 8.04
CA PHE A 63 18.36 -6.92 8.32
C PHE A 63 18.16 -7.14 9.84
N PRO A 64 17.08 -7.84 10.24
CA PRO A 64 16.83 -8.19 11.63
C PRO A 64 17.95 -9.05 12.25
N PRO A 65 18.29 -8.85 13.53
CA PRO A 65 19.35 -9.63 14.18
C PRO A 65 19.00 -11.13 14.17
N GLY A 66 19.91 -11.93 13.62
CA GLY A 66 19.73 -13.39 13.44
C GLY A 66 19.45 -13.81 11.99
N ASP A 67 19.06 -12.87 11.12
CA ASP A 67 18.65 -13.17 9.74
C ASP A 67 19.77 -13.05 8.71
N ALA A 68 21.00 -12.78 9.15
CA ALA A 68 22.16 -12.57 8.28
C ALA A 68 22.35 -13.66 7.21
N LYS A 69 22.10 -14.93 7.57
CA LYS A 69 22.28 -16.10 6.70
C LYS A 69 21.00 -16.51 5.96
N LYS A 70 19.86 -15.90 6.28
CA LYS A 70 18.59 -16.24 5.63
C LYS A 70 18.55 -15.67 4.21
N PRO A 71 17.82 -16.31 3.30
CA PRO A 71 17.57 -15.75 1.96
C PRO A 71 16.89 -14.38 2.08
N ILE A 72 17.34 -13.44 1.27
CA ILE A 72 16.68 -12.14 1.16
C ILE A 72 15.31 -12.32 0.52
N THR A 73 14.28 -11.71 1.11
CA THR A 73 12.90 -11.78 0.63
C THR A 73 12.33 -10.37 0.45
N GLY A 74 11.24 -10.22 -0.30
CA GLY A 74 10.58 -8.92 -0.47
C GLY A 74 11.39 -7.86 -1.23
N VAL A 75 12.30 -8.30 -2.10
CA VAL A 75 13.09 -7.43 -2.99
C VAL A 75 12.28 -7.15 -4.25
N ARG A 76 12.29 -5.89 -4.73
CA ARG A 76 11.63 -5.53 -6.00
C ARG A 76 12.47 -6.03 -7.18
N ALA A 77 11.81 -6.38 -8.28
CA ALA A 77 12.54 -6.88 -9.45
C ALA A 77 13.53 -5.86 -10.03
N SER A 78 13.22 -4.55 -9.96
CA SER A 78 14.17 -3.48 -10.33
C SER A 78 15.42 -3.49 -9.46
N ASP A 79 15.27 -3.70 -8.16
CA ASP A 79 16.38 -3.68 -7.21
C ASP A 79 17.24 -4.94 -7.34
N ALA A 80 16.64 -6.05 -7.75
CA ALA A 80 17.34 -7.29 -8.06
C ALA A 80 18.20 -7.16 -9.34
N GLU A 81 17.70 -6.50 -10.38
CA GLU A 81 18.48 -6.21 -11.59
C GLU A 81 19.64 -5.25 -11.30
N GLU A 82 19.38 -4.19 -10.55
CA GLU A 82 20.45 -3.26 -10.15
C GLU A 82 21.50 -3.91 -9.26
N PHE A 83 21.10 -4.87 -8.42
CA PHE A 83 22.05 -5.66 -7.66
C PHE A 83 22.97 -6.48 -8.58
N CYS A 84 22.44 -7.08 -9.66
CA CYS A 84 23.25 -7.78 -10.65
C CYS A 84 24.20 -6.82 -11.41
N GLU A 85 23.73 -5.62 -11.76
CA GLU A 85 24.57 -4.59 -12.36
C GLU A 85 25.68 -4.15 -11.42
N TRP A 86 25.37 -3.95 -10.14
CA TRP A 86 26.33 -3.62 -9.10
C TRP A 86 27.39 -4.72 -8.93
N LEU A 87 26.98 -6.00 -8.89
CA LEU A 87 27.93 -7.12 -8.87
C LEU A 87 28.87 -7.11 -10.09
N THR A 88 28.32 -6.79 -11.27
CA THR A 88 29.09 -6.71 -12.52
C THR A 88 30.14 -5.58 -12.46
N GLN A 89 29.80 -4.45 -11.82
CA GLN A 89 30.74 -3.35 -11.63
C GLN A 89 31.85 -3.73 -10.64
N GLN A 90 31.48 -4.29 -9.48
CA GLN A 90 32.41 -4.68 -8.42
C GLN A 90 33.38 -5.78 -8.85
N HIS A 91 32.92 -6.74 -9.66
CA HIS A 91 33.71 -7.89 -10.12
C HIS A 91 34.07 -7.85 -11.61
N SER A 92 34.12 -6.65 -12.19
CA SER A 92 34.47 -6.42 -13.61
C SER A 92 35.80 -7.04 -14.04
N ALA A 93 36.74 -7.23 -13.11
CA ALA A 93 38.04 -7.85 -13.37
C ALA A 93 37.96 -9.32 -13.84
N LEU A 94 36.86 -10.02 -13.56
CA LEU A 94 36.68 -11.42 -13.94
C LEU A 94 36.02 -11.59 -15.33
N GLY A 95 35.60 -10.49 -15.97
CA GLY A 95 34.96 -10.54 -17.30
C GLY A 95 33.55 -11.15 -17.30
N PHE A 96 32.97 -11.47 -16.13
CA PHE A 96 31.62 -11.99 -16.01
C PHE A 96 30.59 -10.86 -15.96
N LYS A 97 29.41 -11.12 -16.52
CA LYS A 97 28.22 -10.26 -16.39
C LYS A 97 27.15 -11.02 -15.61
N TYR A 98 26.73 -10.45 -14.48
CA TYR A 98 25.67 -11.02 -13.66
C TYR A 98 24.30 -10.57 -14.18
N ARG A 99 23.33 -11.48 -14.18
CA ARG A 99 21.94 -11.22 -14.57
C ARG A 99 20.99 -12.12 -13.80
N LEU A 100 19.70 -11.79 -13.84
CA LEU A 100 18.65 -12.70 -13.41
C LEU A 100 18.62 -13.95 -14.30
N PRO A 101 18.29 -15.13 -13.73
CA PRO A 101 18.13 -16.34 -14.50
C PRO A 101 16.89 -16.27 -15.39
N THR A 102 16.91 -17.01 -16.49
CA THR A 102 15.77 -17.21 -17.37
C THR A 102 14.83 -18.27 -16.80
N LEU A 103 13.57 -18.30 -17.28
CA LEU A 103 12.62 -19.32 -16.85
C LEU A 103 13.15 -20.74 -17.05
N ASN A 104 13.73 -21.02 -18.23
CA ASN A 104 14.31 -22.32 -18.57
C ASN A 104 15.45 -22.70 -17.60
N GLU A 105 16.35 -21.76 -17.28
CA GLU A 105 17.45 -22.01 -16.34
C GLU A 105 16.93 -22.38 -14.94
N VAL A 106 15.85 -21.74 -14.48
CA VAL A 106 15.24 -22.06 -13.18
C VAL A 106 14.52 -23.40 -13.19
N GLU A 107 13.88 -23.78 -14.30
CA GLU A 107 13.19 -25.06 -14.45
C GLU A 107 14.17 -26.24 -14.53
N GLU A 108 15.29 -26.07 -15.24
CA GLU A 108 16.33 -27.09 -15.36
C GLU A 108 17.16 -27.24 -14.07
N TYR A 109 17.41 -26.13 -13.37
CA TYR A 109 18.24 -26.09 -12.16
C TYR A 109 17.47 -25.50 -10.97
N PRO A 110 16.45 -26.20 -10.44
CA PRO A 110 15.64 -25.69 -9.35
C PRO A 110 16.42 -25.60 -8.04
N VAL A 111 16.26 -24.47 -7.34
CA VAL A 111 16.82 -24.24 -6.02
C VAL A 111 16.19 -25.20 -4.99
N THR A 112 16.99 -25.68 -4.03
CA THR A 112 16.53 -26.68 -3.04
C THR A 112 15.44 -26.14 -2.09
N GLU A 113 15.45 -24.83 -1.82
CA GLU A 113 14.49 -24.17 -0.93
C GLU A 113 13.21 -23.77 -1.69
N LYS A 114 12.15 -24.59 -1.56
CA LYS A 114 10.85 -24.36 -2.23
C LYS A 114 9.95 -23.29 -1.59
N GLN A 115 10.36 -22.71 -0.46
CA GLN A 115 9.57 -21.71 0.28
C GLN A 115 9.81 -20.27 -0.20
N VAL A 116 10.86 -20.04 -0.98
CA VAL A 116 11.24 -18.72 -1.49
C VAL A 116 11.18 -18.75 -3.00
N GLY A 117 10.62 -17.72 -3.61
CA GLY A 117 10.62 -17.55 -5.06
C GLY A 117 11.83 -16.76 -5.53
N CYS A 118 12.37 -17.07 -6.70
CA CYS A 118 13.35 -16.25 -7.39
C CYS A 118 12.68 -15.35 -8.44
N TRP A 119 13.23 -14.16 -8.61
CA TRP A 119 12.96 -13.36 -9.81
C TRP A 119 13.65 -14.00 -11.00
N CYS A 120 12.90 -14.20 -12.08
CA CYS A 120 13.42 -14.68 -13.35
C CYS A 120 12.83 -13.88 -14.52
N PHE A 121 13.51 -13.98 -15.65
CA PHE A 121 13.14 -13.26 -16.86
C PHE A 121 12.66 -14.24 -17.94
N ASP A 122 11.44 -14.05 -18.43
CA ASP A 122 10.80 -14.91 -19.44
C ASP A 122 10.97 -14.38 -20.88
N GLY A 123 11.91 -13.47 -21.10
CA GLY A 123 12.10 -12.81 -22.40
C GLY A 123 11.27 -11.53 -22.59
N GLU A 124 10.06 -11.49 -22.03
CA GLU A 124 9.16 -10.32 -22.12
C GLU A 124 8.86 -9.66 -20.78
N GLN A 125 8.70 -10.46 -19.72
CA GLN A 125 8.26 -9.97 -18.40
C GLN A 125 9.07 -10.60 -17.26
N ARG A 126 9.07 -9.90 -16.13
CA ARG A 126 9.68 -10.33 -14.87
C ARG A 126 8.67 -11.19 -14.12
N ILE A 127 9.02 -12.43 -13.87
CA ILE A 127 8.15 -13.40 -13.20
C ILE A 127 8.85 -13.98 -11.97
N ILE A 128 8.05 -14.43 -11.00
CA ILE A 128 8.57 -15.14 -9.82
C ILE A 128 8.39 -16.64 -10.07
N ALA A 129 9.51 -17.36 -10.12
CA ALA A 129 9.56 -18.82 -10.25
C ALA A 129 9.99 -19.49 -8.94
N GLY A 130 9.80 -20.80 -8.85
CA GLY A 130 10.15 -21.60 -7.66
C GLY A 130 9.06 -21.68 -6.58
N ILE A 131 7.96 -20.94 -6.70
CA ILE A 131 6.81 -21.02 -5.79
C ILE A 131 5.82 -22.06 -6.30
N GLU A 132 5.48 -23.03 -5.45
CA GLU A 132 4.48 -24.05 -5.75
C GLU A 132 3.11 -23.40 -6.10
N THR A 133 2.50 -23.82 -7.21
CA THR A 133 1.28 -23.20 -7.75
C THR A 133 0.12 -23.19 -6.76
N GLY A 134 -0.01 -24.22 -5.91
CA GLY A 134 -1.00 -24.27 -4.84
C GLY A 134 -0.76 -23.23 -3.74
N GLN A 135 0.50 -22.97 -3.37
CA GLN A 135 0.85 -21.93 -2.40
C GLN A 135 0.58 -20.54 -2.99
N LYS A 136 0.95 -20.31 -4.25
CA LYS A 136 0.68 -19.06 -4.97
C LYS A 136 -0.82 -18.73 -4.98
N GLN A 137 -1.68 -19.70 -5.29
CA GLN A 137 -3.13 -19.51 -5.24
C GLN A 137 -3.64 -19.22 -3.82
N THR A 138 -3.12 -19.95 -2.82
CA THR A 138 -3.48 -19.70 -1.42
C THR A 138 -3.10 -18.28 -0.98
N TRP A 139 -1.94 -17.79 -1.41
CA TRP A 139 -1.47 -16.44 -1.10
C TRP A 139 -2.32 -15.39 -1.82
N GLN A 140 -2.65 -15.63 -3.09
CA GLN A 140 -3.56 -14.76 -3.86
C GLN A 140 -4.94 -14.68 -3.21
N GLN A 141 -5.51 -15.79 -2.74
CA GLN A 141 -6.78 -15.81 -2.04
C GLN A 141 -6.72 -15.04 -0.73
N LYS A 142 -5.71 -15.28 0.10
CA LYS A 142 -5.51 -14.54 1.35
C LYS A 142 -5.30 -13.05 1.12
N LEU A 143 -4.51 -12.67 0.12
CA LEU A 143 -4.32 -11.28 -0.26
C LEU A 143 -5.63 -10.64 -0.71
N ALA A 144 -6.41 -11.33 -1.56
CA ALA A 144 -7.70 -10.85 -1.99
C ALA A 144 -8.67 -10.67 -0.82
N GLU A 145 -8.70 -11.61 0.13
CA GLU A 145 -9.53 -11.52 1.33
C GLU A 145 -9.12 -10.34 2.20
N VAL A 146 -7.83 -10.16 2.47
CA VAL A 146 -7.31 -9.03 3.25
C VAL A 146 -7.59 -7.71 2.53
N LEU A 147 -7.34 -7.62 1.23
CA LEU A 147 -7.62 -6.42 0.45
C LEU A 147 -9.12 -6.08 0.46
N VAL A 148 -9.99 -7.08 0.29
CA VAL A 148 -11.44 -6.91 0.35
C VAL A 148 -11.86 -6.47 1.75
N LEU A 149 -11.34 -7.08 2.81
CA LEU A 149 -11.67 -6.72 4.18
C LEU A 149 -11.21 -5.31 4.52
N TYR A 150 -9.94 -4.97 4.30
CA TYR A 150 -9.40 -3.65 4.65
C TYR A 150 -9.97 -2.55 3.74
N LEU A 151 -9.99 -2.75 2.42
CA LEU A 151 -10.53 -1.73 1.51
C LEU A 151 -12.04 -1.58 1.69
N ASN A 152 -12.83 -2.66 1.79
CA ASN A 152 -14.26 -2.47 2.00
C ASN A 152 -14.57 -1.96 3.40
N HIS A 153 -13.92 -2.46 4.46
CA HIS A 153 -14.26 -2.04 5.80
C HIS A 153 -13.85 -0.59 6.04
N ASP A 154 -12.61 -0.20 5.74
CA ASP A 154 -12.16 1.18 6.02
C ASP A 154 -12.75 2.17 5.03
N LEU A 155 -12.70 1.91 3.71
CA LEU A 155 -13.26 2.86 2.75
C LEU A 155 -14.79 2.94 2.86
N ASN A 156 -15.54 1.83 2.88
CA ASN A 156 -17.00 1.97 2.98
C ASN A 156 -17.42 2.49 4.35
N ARG A 157 -16.82 2.06 5.46
CA ARG A 157 -17.29 2.52 6.76
C ARG A 157 -17.03 4.00 6.94
N ASP A 158 -15.86 4.49 6.56
CA ASP A 158 -15.52 5.90 6.77
C ASP A 158 -16.23 6.79 5.74
N LEU A 159 -16.21 6.43 4.44
CA LEU A 159 -16.94 7.19 3.42
C LEU A 159 -18.45 7.17 3.68
N TYR A 160 -19.05 6.00 3.94
CA TYR A 160 -20.49 5.91 4.16
C TYR A 160 -20.91 6.61 5.44
N ARG A 161 -20.16 6.42 6.54
CA ARG A 161 -20.51 7.06 7.82
C ARG A 161 -20.38 8.57 7.73
N ASP A 162 -19.30 9.10 7.17
CA ASP A 162 -19.06 10.53 7.15
C ASP A 162 -19.96 11.22 6.13
N LEU A 163 -20.08 10.68 4.91
CA LEU A 163 -21.00 11.23 3.91
C LEU A 163 -22.46 11.12 4.35
N TYR A 164 -22.91 9.96 4.84
CA TYR A 164 -24.30 9.82 5.27
C TYR A 164 -24.62 10.69 6.47
N ARG A 165 -23.72 10.76 7.47
CA ARG A 165 -23.94 11.55 8.68
C ARG A 165 -23.96 13.04 8.38
N ASP A 166 -23.05 13.53 7.56
CA ASP A 166 -22.98 14.96 7.26
C ASP A 166 -24.10 15.38 6.32
N LEU A 167 -24.43 14.56 5.31
CA LEU A 167 -25.56 14.82 4.43
C LEU A 167 -26.89 14.79 5.19
N TYR A 168 -27.08 13.83 6.10
CA TYR A 168 -28.28 13.75 6.93
C TYR A 168 -28.38 14.91 7.93
N ARG A 169 -27.26 15.35 8.50
CA ARG A 169 -27.24 16.54 9.38
C ARG A 169 -27.63 17.81 8.63
N VAL A 170 -26.99 18.09 7.50
CA VAL A 170 -27.27 19.30 6.73
C VAL A 170 -28.73 19.30 6.25
N LEU A 171 -29.20 18.16 5.73
CA LEU A 171 -30.56 18.06 5.19
C LEU A 171 -31.64 18.09 6.28
N ASN A 172 -31.51 17.28 7.33
CA ASN A 172 -32.57 17.15 8.35
C ASN A 172 -32.45 18.13 9.51
N ARG A 173 -31.24 18.55 9.90
CA ARG A 173 -31.10 19.42 11.06
C ARG A 173 -31.16 20.88 10.66
N ASP A 174 -30.46 21.25 9.61
CA ASP A 174 -30.33 22.66 9.26
C ASP A 174 -31.48 23.05 8.33
N LEU A 175 -31.66 22.33 7.21
CA LEU A 175 -32.74 22.65 6.27
C LEU A 175 -34.14 22.54 6.89
N TYR A 176 -34.48 21.40 7.50
CA TYR A 176 -35.82 21.21 8.08
C TYR A 176 -36.09 22.16 9.24
N ARG A 177 -35.10 22.39 10.12
CA ARG A 177 -35.28 23.27 11.28
C ARG A 177 -35.41 24.72 10.85
N ASP A 178 -34.59 25.17 9.91
CA ASP A 178 -34.62 26.56 9.47
C ASP A 178 -35.89 26.82 8.66
N LEU A 179 -36.23 25.95 7.70
CA LEU A 179 -37.49 26.05 6.95
C LEU A 179 -38.70 25.99 7.89
N TYR A 180 -38.80 24.99 8.77
CA TYR A 180 -39.95 24.86 9.66
C TYR A 180 -40.03 26.03 10.64
N ARG A 181 -38.91 26.47 11.22
CA ARG A 181 -38.90 27.57 12.18
C ARG A 181 -39.25 28.89 11.53
N ASP A 182 -38.71 29.18 10.36
CA ASP A 182 -38.91 30.46 9.68
C ASP A 182 -40.31 30.53 9.06
N LEU A 183 -40.76 29.49 8.35
CA LEU A 183 -42.14 29.42 7.85
C LEU A 183 -43.15 29.46 8.98
N TYR A 184 -42.95 28.70 10.07
CA TYR A 184 -43.88 28.71 11.19
C TYR A 184 -43.88 30.05 11.91
N ARG A 185 -42.72 30.69 12.11
CA ARG A 185 -42.65 32.03 12.74
C ARG A 185 -43.30 33.10 11.88
N ASP A 186 -43.01 33.13 10.59
CA ASP A 186 -43.52 34.16 9.71
C ASP A 186 -45.03 33.98 9.49
N LEU A 187 -45.48 32.74 9.31
CA LEU A 187 -46.91 32.43 9.22
C LEU A 187 -47.65 32.83 10.49
N ASN A 188 -47.16 32.44 11.68
CA ASN A 188 -47.81 32.83 12.94
C ASN A 188 -47.76 34.34 13.16
N ARG A 189 -46.66 35.02 12.81
CA ARG A 189 -46.59 36.49 12.94
C ARG A 189 -47.60 37.20 12.05
N VAL A 190 -47.78 36.75 10.81
CA VAL A 190 -48.74 37.33 9.87
C VAL A 190 -50.17 37.05 10.34
N LEU A 191 -50.48 35.80 10.70
CA LEU A 191 -51.79 35.44 11.23
C LEU A 191 -52.11 36.21 12.54
N ASP A 192 -51.19 36.27 13.50
CA ASP A 192 -51.44 36.98 14.76
C ASP A 192 -51.48 38.49 14.60
N ARG A 193 -50.67 39.10 13.73
CA ARG A 193 -50.73 40.57 13.56
C ARG A 193 -51.91 41.01 12.73
N ASP A 194 -52.17 40.33 11.63
CA ASP A 194 -53.10 40.87 10.63
C ASP A 194 -54.50 40.33 10.89
N LEU A 195 -54.65 39.04 11.21
CA LEU A 195 -55.96 38.44 11.42
C LEU A 195 -56.59 38.95 12.73
N TYR A 196 -55.87 38.92 13.85
CA TYR A 196 -56.41 39.42 15.13
C TYR A 196 -56.72 40.92 15.09
N ARG A 197 -55.88 41.74 14.46
CA ARG A 197 -56.15 43.20 14.39
C ARG A 197 -57.32 43.53 13.49
N VAL A 198 -57.49 42.80 12.39
CA VAL A 198 -58.64 43.01 11.49
C VAL A 198 -59.92 42.53 12.16
N LEU A 199 -59.92 41.32 12.72
CA LEU A 199 -61.07 40.81 13.46
C LEU A 199 -61.43 41.69 14.67
N ASP A 200 -60.46 42.13 15.46
CA ASP A 200 -60.72 42.99 16.62
C ASP A 200 -61.22 44.38 16.20
N ARG A 201 -60.69 44.96 15.12
CA ARG A 201 -61.21 46.24 14.60
C ARG A 201 -62.62 46.11 14.06
N ASP A 202 -62.90 45.08 13.29
CA ASP A 202 -64.20 44.91 12.64
C ASP A 202 -65.28 44.54 13.67
N LEU A 203 -64.98 43.63 14.61
CA LEU A 203 -65.87 43.28 15.72
C LEU A 203 -66.15 44.48 16.65
N ASN A 204 -65.14 45.29 16.97
CA ASN A 204 -65.37 46.48 17.79
C ASN A 204 -66.13 47.57 17.02
N ARG A 205 -65.89 47.74 15.71
CA ARG A 205 -66.64 48.70 14.88
C ARG A 205 -68.11 48.33 14.71
N ASP A 206 -68.40 47.06 14.49
CA ASP A 206 -69.78 46.60 14.32
C ASP A 206 -70.53 46.65 15.66
N ARG A 207 -69.86 46.29 16.77
CA ARG A 207 -70.41 46.45 18.12
C ARG A 207 -70.68 47.91 18.48
N ASP A 208 -69.81 48.85 18.10
CA ASP A 208 -70.04 50.28 18.30
C ASP A 208 -71.16 50.82 17.40
N ARG A 209 -71.34 50.29 16.17
CA ARG A 209 -72.47 50.68 15.32
C ARG A 209 -73.80 50.20 15.85
N ASP A 210 -73.86 49.01 16.42
CA ASP A 210 -75.10 48.42 16.95
C ASP A 210 -75.50 49.04 18.30
N LEU A 211 -74.54 49.52 19.11
CA LEU A 211 -74.82 50.19 20.39
C LEU A 211 -75.30 51.65 20.27
N TYR A 212 -75.13 52.30 19.11
CA TYR A 212 -75.58 53.67 18.86
C TYR A 212 -76.75 53.74 17.87
N ARG A 213 -77.39 52.61 17.57
CA ARG A 213 -78.52 52.49 16.65
C ARG A 213 -79.74 51.92 17.37
N ASP A 214 -80.12 52.56 18.47
CA ASP A 214 -81.46 52.51 19.09
C ASP A 214 -81.88 53.94 19.45
#